data_AF-A0A1X7DR91-F1
#
_entry.id   AF-A0A1X7DR91-F1
#
_cell.length_a   1.000
_cell.length_b   1.000
_cell.length_c   1.000
_cell.angle_alpha   90.00
_cell.angle_beta   90.00
_cell.angle_gamma   90.00
#
_symmetry.space_group_name_H-M   'P 1'
#
loop_
_entity.id
_entity.type
_entity.pdbx_description
1 polymer ?
#
loop_
_entity_poly.entity_id
_entity_poly.type
_entity_poly.pdbx_seq_one_letter_code
_entity_poly.pdbx_strand_id
1 'polypeptide(L)'
;MTHRCPTAPEEPCAPPALDELRVLALGLDPLTAAVCLALAEAGVCLLNVRDPAPVETADVRHGPYPAEFQGQPRELVLRTLLRRRSPRCAPLSAPELFPSAAVPTAVVLHTWSVPGDLVADLATAPSPDLDPALPTLSVVRDGGSVVVWPLTDWAHRPCRACVASAVREARRAFRGSPSTSGEPLLPRQDGAVAVLTRTVATGEIAGRLLSHVLRDDAAPRAAPSDPPHDAPPDVPPAGTETAPSGPPPARPTAGTQSPDGPEACLVLRRGLTVLPLAPDPRCLCSLAFTGL
;
A
#
# COMPACT_ATOMS: atom_id res chain seq x y z
N MET A 1 -41.21 -5.33 -40.32
CA MET A 1 -41.44 -5.43 -38.87
C MET A 1 -40.11 -5.55 -38.17
N THR A 2 -39.53 -4.43 -37.78
CA THR A 2 -38.25 -4.35 -37.06
C THR A 2 -38.52 -4.41 -35.57
N HIS A 3 -38.15 -5.51 -34.91
CA HIS A 3 -38.14 -5.61 -33.46
C HIS A 3 -37.11 -4.62 -32.90
N ARG A 4 -37.58 -3.53 -32.29
CA ARG A 4 -36.76 -2.70 -31.41
C ARG A 4 -36.57 -3.46 -30.10
N CYS A 5 -35.32 -3.84 -29.81
CA CYS A 5 -34.91 -4.13 -28.43
C CYS A 5 -35.03 -2.84 -27.61
N PRO A 6 -35.69 -2.85 -26.44
CA PRO A 6 -35.62 -1.73 -25.52
C PRO A 6 -34.25 -1.77 -24.84
N THR A 7 -33.43 -0.75 -25.10
CA THR A 7 -32.27 -0.41 -24.27
C THR A 7 -32.77 -0.12 -22.86
N ALA A 8 -32.49 -1.01 -21.92
CA ALA A 8 -32.70 -0.74 -20.51
C ALA A 8 -31.81 0.45 -20.09
N PRO A 9 -32.31 1.37 -19.23
CA PRO A 9 -31.44 2.36 -18.63
C PRO A 9 -30.41 1.64 -17.76
N GLU A 10 -29.12 1.94 -17.95
CA GLU A 10 -28.05 1.48 -17.06
C GLU A 10 -28.37 1.97 -15.64
N GLU A 11 -28.85 1.07 -14.78
CA GLU A 11 -28.93 1.33 -13.35
C GLU A 11 -27.51 1.65 -12.85
N PRO A 12 -27.32 2.77 -12.11
CA PRO A 12 -26.04 3.04 -11.50
C PRO A 12 -25.71 1.89 -10.55
N CYS A 13 -24.63 1.16 -10.85
CA CYS A 13 -24.09 0.14 -9.96
C CYS A 13 -23.92 0.77 -8.58
N ALA A 14 -24.59 0.22 -7.57
CA ALA A 14 -24.36 0.59 -6.19
C ALA A 14 -22.88 0.35 -5.85
N PRO A 15 -22.26 1.19 -5.01
CA PRO A 15 -20.88 0.96 -4.60
C PRO A 15 -20.78 -0.44 -3.95
N PRO A 16 -19.69 -1.20 -4.21
CA PRO A 16 -19.51 -2.51 -3.63
C PRO A 16 -19.52 -2.36 -2.11
N ALA A 17 -20.30 -3.22 -1.47
CA ALA A 17 -20.36 -3.23 -0.02
C ALA A 17 -19.01 -3.70 0.55
N LEU A 18 -18.63 -3.23 1.74
CA LEU A 18 -17.32 -3.52 2.33
C LEU A 18 -17.06 -5.02 2.54
N ASP A 19 -18.11 -5.84 2.61
CA ASP A 19 -18.03 -7.30 2.68
C ASP A 19 -17.62 -7.95 1.34
N GLU A 20 -17.68 -7.21 0.22
CA GLU A 20 -17.19 -7.64 -1.09
C GLU A 20 -15.68 -7.44 -1.28
N LEU A 21 -15.02 -6.65 -0.41
CA LEU A 21 -13.57 -6.49 -0.41
C LEU A 21 -12.88 -7.82 -0.09
N ARG A 22 -12.03 -8.28 -0.99
CA ARG A 22 -11.26 -9.51 -0.86
C ARG A 22 -9.80 -9.19 -0.61
N VAL A 23 -9.29 -9.52 0.56
CA VAL A 23 -7.89 -9.24 0.92
C VAL A 23 -7.11 -10.53 1.11
N LEU A 24 -5.99 -10.68 0.40
CA LEU A 24 -4.99 -11.71 0.68
C LEU A 24 -3.85 -11.10 1.49
N ALA A 25 -3.70 -11.50 2.75
CA ALA A 25 -2.59 -11.09 3.61
C ALA A 25 -1.46 -12.12 3.55
N LEU A 26 -0.29 -11.69 3.07
CA LEU A 26 0.93 -12.49 2.96
C LEU A 26 1.96 -12.03 4.01
N GLY A 27 2.31 -12.95 4.91
CA GLY A 27 3.06 -12.66 6.13
C GLY A 27 2.13 -12.10 7.20
N LEU A 28 2.09 -12.74 8.36
CA LEU A 28 1.19 -12.39 9.46
C LEU A 28 1.99 -11.88 10.66
N ASP A 29 2.93 -10.98 10.37
CA ASP A 29 3.62 -10.25 11.42
C ASP A 29 2.62 -9.43 12.27
N PRO A 30 3.04 -8.86 13.40
CA PRO A 30 2.17 -8.09 14.28
C PRO A 30 1.41 -6.93 13.61
N LEU A 31 2.00 -6.28 12.61
CA LEU A 31 1.36 -5.17 11.90
C LEU A 31 0.28 -5.73 10.98
N THR A 32 0.59 -6.75 10.18
CA THR A 32 -0.36 -7.36 9.25
C THR A 32 -1.54 -8.00 9.97
N ALA A 33 -1.28 -8.72 11.06
CA ALA A 33 -2.33 -9.29 11.89
C ALA A 33 -3.28 -8.21 12.45
N ALA A 34 -2.74 -7.08 12.90
CA ALA A 34 -3.54 -5.95 13.36
C ALA A 34 -4.37 -5.31 12.23
N VAL A 35 -3.81 -5.21 11.01
CA VAL A 35 -4.56 -4.75 9.83
C VAL A 35 -5.71 -5.69 9.50
N CYS A 36 -5.50 -7.00 9.49
CA CYS A 36 -6.57 -7.97 9.25
C CYS A 36 -7.71 -7.83 10.28
N LEU A 37 -7.38 -7.64 11.57
CA LEU A 37 -8.39 -7.43 12.60
C LEU A 37 -9.14 -6.11 12.40
N ALA A 38 -8.45 -5.02 12.06
CA ALA A 38 -9.08 -3.73 11.77
C ALA A 38 -10.01 -3.79 10.56
N LEU A 39 -9.63 -4.52 9.50
CA LEU A 39 -10.48 -4.77 8.34
C LEU A 39 -11.74 -5.56 8.71
N ALA A 40 -11.59 -6.62 9.52
CA ALA A 40 -12.73 -7.40 10.00
C ALA A 40 -13.68 -6.59 10.90
N GLU A 41 -13.14 -5.70 11.75
CA GLU A 41 -13.91 -4.74 12.55
C GLU A 41 -14.63 -3.70 11.66
N ALA A 42 -14.05 -3.35 10.52
CA ALA A 42 -14.69 -2.49 9.50
C ALA A 42 -15.74 -3.23 8.64
N GLY A 43 -15.94 -4.54 8.83
CA GLY A 43 -16.96 -5.32 8.12
C GLY A 43 -16.44 -6.17 6.95
N VAL A 44 -15.13 -6.16 6.67
CA VAL A 44 -14.53 -7.00 5.62
C VAL A 44 -14.60 -8.47 6.03
N CYS A 45 -15.31 -9.28 5.24
CA CYS A 45 -15.57 -10.68 5.58
C CYS A 45 -14.72 -11.68 4.77
N LEU A 46 -14.18 -11.25 3.62
CA LEU A 46 -13.46 -12.09 2.67
C LEU A 46 -11.94 -11.90 2.82
N LEU A 47 -11.37 -12.51 3.87
CA LEU A 47 -9.94 -12.47 4.15
C LEU A 47 -9.28 -13.82 3.85
N ASN A 48 -8.26 -13.83 3.00
CA ASN A 48 -7.36 -14.96 2.85
C ASN A 48 -6.05 -14.63 3.58
N VAL A 49 -5.51 -15.59 4.33
CA VAL A 49 -4.30 -15.38 5.13
C VAL A 49 -3.27 -16.45 4.83
N ARG A 50 -2.00 -16.06 4.76
CA ARG A 50 -0.88 -16.99 4.59
C ARG A 50 0.34 -16.54 5.38
N ASP A 51 0.81 -17.39 6.29
CA ASP A 51 2.09 -17.30 6.96
C ASP A 51 2.52 -18.68 7.48
N PRO A 52 3.65 -19.24 6.99
CA PRO A 52 4.15 -20.52 7.47
C PRO A 52 4.74 -20.48 8.88
N ALA A 53 4.95 -19.29 9.46
CA ALA A 53 5.64 -19.14 10.74
C ALA A 53 4.74 -19.39 11.96
N PRO A 54 5.32 -19.90 13.06
CA PRO A 54 4.64 -19.96 14.34
C PRO A 54 4.56 -18.57 15.00
N VAL A 55 3.69 -18.44 16.00
CA VAL A 55 3.62 -17.28 16.89
C VAL A 55 4.88 -17.26 17.76
N GLU A 56 5.64 -16.18 17.66
CA GLU A 56 6.88 -15.94 18.41
C GLU A 56 6.65 -14.99 19.59
N THR A 57 7.62 -14.91 20.50
CA THR A 57 7.59 -13.95 21.63
C THR A 57 7.40 -12.51 21.17
N ALA A 58 8.02 -12.13 20.04
CA ALA A 58 7.87 -10.81 19.46
C ALA A 58 6.43 -10.53 19.02
N ASP A 59 5.71 -11.56 18.57
CA ASP A 59 4.32 -11.44 18.14
C ASP A 59 3.38 -11.20 19.31
N VAL A 60 3.61 -11.92 20.41
CA VAL A 60 2.87 -11.74 21.66
C VAL A 60 3.10 -10.36 22.24
N ARG A 61 4.36 -9.88 22.18
CA ARG A 61 4.74 -8.59 22.77
C ARG A 61 4.26 -7.39 21.95
N HIS A 62 4.19 -7.52 20.63
CA HIS A 62 4.00 -6.38 19.73
C HIS A 62 2.74 -6.45 18.87
N GLY A 63 2.09 -7.61 18.82
CA GLY A 63 0.94 -7.88 17.97
C GLY A 63 -0.28 -8.30 18.76
N PRO A 64 -1.35 -8.68 18.04
CA PRO A 64 -2.61 -9.07 18.65
C PRO A 64 -2.63 -10.53 19.13
N TYR A 65 -1.48 -11.22 19.11
CA TYR A 65 -1.39 -12.64 19.44
C TYR A 65 -1.36 -12.85 20.95
N PRO A 66 -2.32 -13.60 21.53
CA PRO A 66 -2.28 -13.92 22.95
C PRO A 66 -1.12 -14.85 23.31
N ALA A 67 -0.59 -14.71 24.52
CA ALA A 67 0.61 -15.43 24.98
C ALA A 67 0.42 -16.96 24.99
N GLU A 68 -0.79 -17.43 25.28
CA GLU A 68 -1.14 -18.85 25.32
C GLU A 68 -1.03 -19.56 23.96
N PHE A 69 -0.96 -18.80 22.86
CA PHE A 69 -0.83 -19.35 21.51
C PHE A 69 0.60 -19.35 20.98
N GLN A 70 1.59 -18.98 21.80
CA GLN A 70 2.99 -19.03 21.41
C GLN A 70 3.40 -20.44 20.93
N GLY A 71 4.12 -20.50 19.81
CA GLY A 71 4.52 -21.74 19.15
C GLY A 71 3.48 -22.36 18.22
N GLN A 72 2.22 -21.89 18.23
CA GLN A 72 1.20 -22.35 17.28
C GLN A 72 1.30 -21.61 15.95
N PRO A 73 0.77 -22.15 14.82
CA PRO A 73 0.78 -21.46 13.54
C PRO A 73 0.04 -20.10 13.59
N ARG A 74 0.68 -19.02 13.12
CA ARG A 74 0.08 -17.67 13.13
C ARG A 74 -1.26 -17.61 12.40
N GLU A 75 -1.40 -18.33 11.28
CA GLU A 75 -2.65 -18.42 10.53
C GLU A 75 -3.79 -18.98 11.39
N LEU A 76 -3.56 -20.08 12.08
CA LEU A 76 -4.58 -20.75 12.90
C LEU A 76 -5.06 -19.85 14.03
N VAL A 77 -4.12 -19.16 14.67
CA VAL A 77 -4.42 -18.23 15.77
C VAL A 77 -5.16 -17.01 15.24
N LEU A 78 -4.69 -16.40 14.15
CA LEU A 78 -5.35 -15.22 13.57
C LEU A 78 -6.77 -15.52 13.09
N ARG A 79 -7.02 -16.70 12.49
CA ARG A 79 -8.38 -17.13 12.12
C ARG A 79 -9.30 -17.19 13.33
N THR A 80 -8.80 -17.68 14.46
CA THR A 80 -9.56 -17.72 15.71
C THR A 80 -9.87 -16.30 16.22
N LEU A 81 -8.90 -15.40 16.17
CA LEU A 81 -9.07 -14.00 16.58
C LEU A 81 -10.08 -13.27 15.67
N LEU A 82 -9.99 -13.44 14.35
CA LEU A 82 -10.89 -12.83 13.37
C LEU A 82 -12.34 -13.28 13.60
N ARG A 83 -12.59 -14.59 13.77
CA ARG A 83 -13.93 -15.12 14.05
C ARG A 83 -14.51 -14.61 15.37
N ARG A 84 -13.67 -14.40 16.39
CA ARG A 84 -14.09 -13.82 17.68
C ARG A 84 -14.48 -12.34 17.54
N ARG A 85 -13.81 -11.58 16.67
CA ARG A 85 -14.09 -10.15 16.44
C ARG A 85 -15.27 -9.94 15.51
N SER A 86 -15.34 -10.71 14.43
CA SER A 86 -16.41 -10.68 13.45
C SER A 86 -16.81 -12.11 13.09
N PRO A 87 -17.96 -12.61 13.60
CA PRO A 87 -18.42 -13.97 13.29
C PRO A 87 -18.70 -14.21 11.80
N ARG A 88 -18.93 -13.13 11.04
CA ARG A 88 -19.13 -13.16 9.58
C ARG A 88 -17.80 -13.32 8.83
N CYS A 89 -16.70 -12.91 9.43
CA CYS A 89 -15.37 -13.08 8.86
C CYS A 89 -14.96 -14.55 8.96
N ALA A 90 -14.91 -15.25 7.82
CA ALA A 90 -14.54 -16.66 7.73
C ALA A 90 -13.21 -16.79 6.97
N PRO A 91 -12.07 -16.43 7.59
CA PRO A 91 -10.80 -16.37 6.90
C PRO A 91 -10.31 -17.73 6.39
N LEU A 92 -9.81 -17.74 5.16
CA LEU A 92 -9.33 -18.93 4.45
C LEU A 92 -7.80 -18.99 4.43
N SER A 93 -7.23 -20.13 4.82
CA SER A 93 -5.82 -20.48 4.63
C SER A 93 -5.63 -21.21 3.29
N ALA A 94 -6.10 -20.60 2.20
CA ALA A 94 -6.05 -21.18 0.85
C ALA A 94 -5.75 -20.08 -0.16
N PRO A 95 -4.51 -19.55 -0.20
CA PRO A 95 -4.10 -18.49 -1.11
C PRO A 95 -4.34 -18.83 -2.59
N GLU A 96 -4.27 -20.11 -2.95
CA GLU A 96 -4.55 -20.64 -4.29
C GLU A 96 -6.03 -20.49 -4.73
N LEU A 97 -6.94 -20.25 -3.80
CA LEU A 97 -8.35 -19.96 -4.08
C LEU A 97 -8.63 -18.45 -4.14
N PHE A 98 -7.62 -17.61 -3.97
CA PHE A 98 -7.79 -16.17 -4.07
C PHE A 98 -8.12 -15.79 -5.53
N PRO A 99 -9.10 -14.90 -5.76
CA PRO A 99 -9.47 -14.51 -7.12
C PRO A 99 -8.33 -13.82 -7.86
N SER A 100 -8.43 -13.83 -9.19
CA SER A 100 -7.57 -13.06 -10.08
C SER A 100 -7.94 -11.56 -10.07
N ALA A 101 -7.16 -10.75 -10.79
CA ALA A 101 -7.40 -9.31 -10.94
C ALA A 101 -8.72 -8.98 -11.68
N ALA A 102 -9.40 -9.98 -12.25
CA ALA A 102 -10.73 -9.82 -12.82
C ALA A 102 -11.81 -9.49 -11.79
N VAL A 103 -11.54 -9.68 -10.49
CA VAL A 103 -12.39 -9.22 -9.40
C VAL A 103 -11.82 -7.88 -8.90
N PRO A 104 -12.45 -6.73 -9.20
CA PRO A 104 -11.90 -5.41 -8.88
C PRO A 104 -11.70 -5.16 -7.38
N THR A 105 -12.47 -5.86 -6.55
CA THR A 105 -12.39 -5.77 -5.09
C THR A 105 -11.27 -6.62 -4.48
N ALA A 106 -10.46 -7.31 -5.30
CA ALA A 106 -9.38 -8.18 -4.85
C ALA A 106 -8.05 -7.41 -4.71
N VAL A 107 -7.45 -7.48 -3.52
CA VAL A 107 -6.17 -6.81 -3.20
C VAL A 107 -5.27 -7.69 -2.34
N VAL A 108 -3.97 -7.57 -2.57
CA VAL A 108 -2.94 -8.28 -1.81
C VAL A 108 -2.26 -7.32 -0.84
N LEU A 109 -2.20 -7.68 0.44
CA LEU A 109 -1.34 -7.05 1.43
C LEU A 109 -0.10 -7.91 1.60
N HIS A 110 1.04 -7.42 1.12
CA HIS A 110 2.30 -8.16 1.15
C HIS A 110 3.28 -7.52 2.13
N THR A 111 3.67 -8.26 3.16
CA THR A 111 4.47 -7.70 4.25
C THR A 111 5.83 -8.35 4.42
N TRP A 112 6.81 -7.51 4.75
CA TRP A 112 8.19 -7.87 5.03
C TRP A 112 8.53 -7.44 6.44
N SER A 113 9.31 -8.26 7.13
CA SER A 113 9.86 -7.89 8.43
C SER A 113 11.38 -7.93 8.41
N VAL A 114 11.99 -6.99 9.15
CA VAL A 114 13.43 -6.94 9.40
C VAL A 114 13.63 -7.30 10.89
N PRO A 115 13.96 -8.56 11.20
CA PRO A 115 14.03 -9.04 12.59
C PRO A 115 15.30 -8.57 13.34
N GLY A 116 16.27 -7.97 12.65
CA GLY A 116 17.57 -7.62 13.22
C GLY A 116 18.27 -6.41 12.59
N ASP A 117 19.54 -6.23 12.97
CA ASP A 117 20.36 -5.09 12.55
C ASP A 117 20.84 -5.21 11.10
N LEU A 118 20.71 -6.38 10.47
CA LEU A 118 21.21 -6.61 9.12
C LEU A 118 20.06 -6.84 8.12
N VAL A 119 20.16 -6.13 7.00
CA VAL A 119 19.27 -6.30 5.82
C VAL A 119 19.37 -7.71 5.22
N ALA A 120 20.43 -8.45 5.55
CA ALA A 120 20.58 -9.86 5.20
C ALA A 120 19.46 -10.72 5.82
N ASP A 121 18.90 -10.29 6.95
CA ASP A 121 17.87 -11.02 7.70
C ASP A 121 16.46 -10.71 7.21
N LEU A 122 16.31 -10.03 6.06
CA LEU A 122 14.99 -9.80 5.45
C LEU A 122 14.25 -11.13 5.34
N ALA A 123 13.18 -11.25 6.11
CA ALA A 123 12.33 -12.43 6.11
C ALA A 123 11.11 -12.14 5.24
N THR A 124 10.83 -13.06 4.32
CA THR A 124 9.64 -13.05 3.47
C THR A 124 8.98 -14.40 3.55
N ALA A 125 7.66 -14.42 3.68
CA ALA A 125 6.92 -15.64 3.42
C ALA A 125 7.10 -16.02 1.94
N PRO A 126 7.25 -17.31 1.59
CA PRO A 126 7.24 -17.74 0.20
C PRO A 126 5.94 -17.29 -0.45
N SER A 127 6.07 -16.53 -1.53
CA SER A 127 4.92 -15.93 -2.20
C SER A 127 4.17 -16.99 -3.04
N PRO A 128 2.83 -17.02 -3.01
CA PRO A 128 2.05 -17.83 -3.95
C PRO A 128 2.27 -17.36 -5.38
N ASP A 129 2.00 -18.26 -6.32
CA ASP A 129 1.74 -17.88 -7.70
C ASP A 129 0.37 -17.21 -7.74
N LEU A 130 0.33 -15.94 -8.16
CA LEU A 130 -0.85 -15.09 -8.18
C LEU A 130 -0.89 -14.39 -9.53
N ASP A 131 -2.09 -13.96 -9.95
CA ASP A 131 -2.26 -13.14 -11.13
C ASP A 131 -1.32 -11.91 -11.09
N PRO A 132 -0.43 -11.74 -12.09
CA PRO A 132 0.49 -10.61 -12.22
C PRO A 132 -0.16 -9.23 -12.05
N ALA A 133 -1.42 -9.07 -12.45
CA ALA A 133 -2.16 -7.81 -12.44
C ALA A 133 -2.85 -7.51 -11.11
N LEU A 134 -2.74 -8.37 -10.08
CA LEU A 134 -3.43 -8.15 -8.81
C LEU A 134 -2.91 -6.89 -8.09
N PRO A 135 -3.78 -5.96 -7.72
CA PRO A 135 -3.41 -4.81 -6.90
C PRO A 135 -2.75 -5.27 -5.59
N THR A 136 -1.58 -4.71 -5.29
CA THR A 136 -0.73 -5.15 -4.18
C THR A 136 -0.21 -3.95 -3.41
N LEU A 137 -0.48 -3.93 -2.11
CA LEU A 137 0.10 -2.99 -1.17
C LEU A 137 1.27 -3.67 -0.44
N SER A 138 2.50 -3.23 -0.73
CA SER A 138 3.69 -3.77 -0.07
C SER A 138 4.11 -2.93 1.12
N VAL A 139 4.35 -3.58 2.26
CA VAL A 139 4.72 -2.93 3.52
C VAL A 139 5.94 -3.60 4.12
N VAL A 140 6.86 -2.80 4.64
CA VAL A 140 8.07 -3.29 5.30
C VAL A 140 8.10 -2.73 6.71
N ARG A 141 8.29 -3.61 7.70
CA ARG A 141 8.50 -3.23 9.08
C ARG A 141 9.96 -3.35 9.46
N ASP A 142 10.51 -2.28 10.01
CA ASP A 142 11.88 -2.21 10.54
C ASP A 142 11.87 -1.59 11.93
N GLY A 143 11.83 -2.45 12.96
CA GLY A 143 11.71 -2.04 14.36
C GLY A 143 10.50 -1.12 14.60
N GLY A 144 10.79 0.14 14.96
CA GLY A 144 9.80 1.18 15.22
C GLY A 144 9.35 1.98 13.99
N SER A 145 9.76 1.58 12.78
CA SER A 145 9.43 2.25 11.52
C SER A 145 8.67 1.33 10.57
N VAL A 146 7.86 1.94 9.70
CA VAL A 146 7.10 1.23 8.66
C VAL A 146 7.32 1.94 7.32
N VAL A 147 7.71 1.22 6.29
CA VAL A 147 7.81 1.72 4.92
C VAL A 147 6.65 1.13 4.11
N VAL A 148 5.90 1.98 3.42
CA VAL A 148 4.73 1.61 2.63
C VAL A 148 4.97 1.99 1.17
N TRP A 149 4.85 1.02 0.29
CA TRP A 149 4.85 1.24 -1.15
C TRP A 149 3.48 1.81 -1.60
N PRO A 150 3.42 2.52 -2.74
CA PRO A 150 2.15 2.74 -3.43
C PRO A 150 1.49 1.41 -3.77
N LEU A 151 0.20 1.45 -4.08
CA LEU A 151 -0.51 0.30 -4.63
C LEU A 151 0.03 0.05 -6.05
N THR A 152 0.52 -1.14 -6.31
CA THR A 152 1.09 -1.57 -7.60
C THR A 152 0.60 -2.96 -7.95
N ASP A 153 0.75 -3.40 -9.19
CA ASP A 153 0.42 -4.79 -9.52
C ASP A 153 1.37 -5.78 -8.82
N TRP A 154 0.91 -7.02 -8.69
CA TRP A 154 1.68 -8.11 -8.10
C TRP A 154 3.01 -8.34 -8.83
N ALA A 155 3.04 -8.24 -10.16
CA ALA A 155 4.26 -8.32 -10.95
C ALA A 155 5.26 -7.19 -10.66
N HIS A 156 4.76 -6.03 -10.24
CA HIS A 156 5.52 -4.81 -9.99
C HIS A 156 5.89 -4.62 -8.52
N ARG A 157 5.54 -5.57 -7.64
CA ARG A 157 5.90 -5.56 -6.22
C ARG A 157 7.42 -5.43 -6.01
N PRO A 158 7.87 -4.80 -4.91
CA PRO A 158 9.29 -4.63 -4.65
C PRO A 158 10.02 -5.96 -4.50
N CYS A 159 11.14 -6.09 -5.19
CA CYS A 159 12.08 -7.18 -4.97
C CYS A 159 12.85 -7.00 -3.65
N ARG A 160 13.52 -8.07 -3.19
CA ARG A 160 14.35 -8.04 -1.97
C ARG A 160 15.39 -6.91 -1.98
N ALA A 161 15.97 -6.59 -3.15
CA ALA A 161 16.94 -5.52 -3.28
C ALA A 161 16.32 -4.12 -3.08
N CYS A 162 15.12 -3.88 -3.62
CA CYS A 162 14.38 -2.62 -3.39
C CYS A 162 14.01 -2.45 -1.92
N VAL A 163 13.48 -3.51 -1.30
CA VAL A 163 13.17 -3.51 0.14
C VAL A 163 14.44 -3.20 0.95
N ALA A 164 15.54 -3.88 0.64
CA ALA A 164 16.84 -3.66 1.26
C ALA A 164 17.34 -2.20 1.11
N SER A 165 17.17 -1.60 -0.06
CA SER A 165 17.57 -0.22 -0.35
C SER A 165 16.76 0.77 0.49
N ALA A 166 15.43 0.63 0.47
CA ALA A 166 14.50 1.47 1.22
C ALA A 166 14.70 1.36 2.74
N VAL A 167 14.96 0.17 3.27
CA VAL A 167 15.29 -0.02 4.70
C VAL A 167 16.57 0.72 5.07
N ARG A 168 17.61 0.65 4.23
CA ARG A 168 18.86 1.40 4.47
C ARG A 168 18.62 2.91 4.45
N GLU A 169 17.84 3.39 3.49
CA GLU A 169 17.49 4.81 3.39
C GLU A 169 16.67 5.27 4.59
N ALA A 170 15.66 4.50 5.00
CA ALA A 170 14.87 4.76 6.20
C ALA A 170 15.75 4.88 7.46
N ARG A 171 16.69 3.95 7.64
CA ARG A 171 17.65 3.99 8.74
C ARG A 171 18.55 5.24 8.66
N ARG A 172 19.02 5.64 7.46
CA ARG A 172 19.82 6.86 7.28
C ARG A 172 19.03 8.12 7.63
N ALA A 173 17.80 8.24 7.13
CA ALA A 173 16.92 9.39 7.36
C ALA A 173 16.72 9.68 8.86
N PHE A 174 16.67 8.63 9.69
CA PHE A 174 16.51 8.78 11.13
C PHE A 174 17.81 8.85 11.94
N ARG A 175 18.96 8.50 11.37
CA ARG A 175 20.24 8.55 12.08
C ARG A 175 20.86 9.94 12.13
N GLY A 176 20.51 10.86 11.22
CA GLY A 176 20.95 12.27 11.26
C GLY A 176 22.46 12.54 11.16
N SER A 177 23.35 11.55 11.27
CA SER A 177 24.81 11.61 11.12
C SER A 177 25.42 10.19 11.08
N PRO A 178 26.64 9.99 10.54
CA PRO A 178 27.22 8.65 10.43
C PRO A 178 27.51 8.08 11.83
N SER A 179 26.92 6.91 12.10
CA SER A 179 27.18 6.12 13.31
C SER A 179 28.65 5.72 13.37
N THR A 180 29.33 6.08 14.45
CA THR A 180 30.71 5.67 14.73
C THR A 180 30.77 4.14 14.86
N SER A 181 31.78 3.51 14.27
CA SER A 181 31.97 2.05 14.34
C SER A 181 31.96 1.57 15.79
N GLY A 182 31.10 0.61 16.12
CA GLY A 182 31.02 -0.01 17.45
C GLY A 182 29.92 0.52 18.38
N GLU A 183 29.15 1.54 17.98
CA GLU A 183 28.02 2.03 18.75
C GLU A 183 26.79 1.12 18.53
N PRO A 184 26.12 0.60 19.59
CA PRO A 184 24.90 -0.18 19.42
C PRO A 184 23.84 0.65 18.69
N LEU A 185 23.35 0.13 17.57
CA LEU A 185 22.72 0.90 16.49
C LEU A 185 21.41 1.59 16.88
N LEU A 186 20.77 1.21 17.99
CA LEU A 186 19.63 1.85 18.64
C LEU A 186 19.58 1.38 20.12
N PRO A 187 19.07 2.18 21.09
CA PRO A 187 18.65 1.60 22.36
C PRO A 187 17.57 0.56 22.10
N ARG A 188 17.76 -0.63 22.67
CA ARG A 188 16.95 -1.85 22.52
C ARG A 188 15.60 -1.76 23.24
N GLN A 189 14.91 -0.62 23.15
CA GLN A 189 13.61 -0.43 23.76
C GLN A 189 12.58 -0.11 22.69
N ASP A 190 11.66 -1.04 22.50
CA ASP A 190 10.33 -0.81 21.94
C ASP A 190 9.61 0.28 22.74
N GLY A 191 9.98 1.54 22.47
CA GLY A 191 9.44 2.71 23.14
C GLY A 191 8.04 3.07 22.61
N ALA A 192 7.38 4.02 23.27
CA ALA A 192 6.06 4.53 22.91
C ALA A 192 5.93 4.90 21.41
N VAL A 193 7.03 5.36 20.79
CA VAL A 193 7.07 5.67 19.35
C VAL A 193 6.77 4.44 18.50
N ALA A 194 7.32 3.26 18.80
CA ALA A 194 7.10 2.05 18.01
C ALA A 194 5.65 1.55 18.13
N VAL A 195 5.05 1.67 19.32
CA VAL A 195 3.62 1.38 19.54
C VAL A 195 2.77 2.34 18.72
N LEU A 196 3.03 3.64 18.82
CA LEU A 196 2.34 4.67 18.07
C LEU A 196 2.46 4.47 16.54
N THR A 197 3.67 4.18 16.04
CA THR A 197 3.90 3.85 14.63
C THR A 197 2.98 2.73 14.19
N ARG A 198 2.91 1.62 14.94
CA ARG A 198 2.08 0.47 14.58
C ARG A 198 0.61 0.84 14.55
N THR A 199 0.08 1.49 15.59
CA THR A 199 -1.33 1.88 15.65
C THR A 199 -1.73 2.77 14.47
N VAL A 200 -0.93 3.79 14.18
CA VAL A 200 -1.19 4.71 13.06
C VAL A 200 -1.06 3.98 11.72
N ALA A 201 0.01 3.21 11.54
CA ALA A 201 0.23 2.45 10.31
C ALA A 201 -0.89 1.42 10.06
N THR A 202 -1.38 0.74 11.09
CA THR A 202 -2.52 -0.18 10.99
C THR A 202 -3.74 0.52 10.41
N GLY A 203 -4.12 1.68 10.98
CA GLY A 203 -5.26 2.46 10.50
C GLY A 203 -5.08 2.97 9.07
N GLU A 204 -3.89 3.45 8.74
CA GLU A 204 -3.59 3.96 7.39
C GLU A 204 -3.58 2.86 6.33
N ILE A 205 -2.98 1.71 6.62
CA ILE A 205 -2.94 0.57 5.71
C ILE A 205 -4.36 0.04 5.51
N ALA A 206 -5.14 -0.16 6.59
CA ALA A 206 -6.53 -0.57 6.47
C ALA A 206 -7.36 0.43 5.67
N GLY A 207 -7.22 1.74 5.95
CA GLY A 207 -7.90 2.81 5.22
C GLY A 207 -7.53 2.84 3.73
N ARG A 208 -6.26 2.62 3.38
CA ARG A 208 -5.81 2.52 1.98
C ARG A 208 -6.43 1.33 1.26
N LEU A 209 -6.47 0.16 1.91
CA LEU A 209 -7.09 -1.05 1.35
C LEU A 209 -8.61 -0.88 1.16
N LEU A 210 -9.30 -0.27 2.12
CA LEU A 210 -10.73 0.05 2.01
C LEU A 210 -10.98 1.09 0.90
N SER A 211 -10.12 2.11 0.80
CA SER A 211 -10.24 3.17 -0.22
C SER A 211 -9.99 2.67 -1.64
N HIS A 212 -9.22 1.60 -1.82
CA HIS A 212 -9.00 1.00 -3.13
C HIS A 212 -10.32 0.58 -3.79
N VAL A 213 -11.19 -0.06 -3.01
CA VAL A 213 -12.50 -0.53 -3.45
C VAL A 213 -13.44 0.64 -3.76
N LEU A 214 -13.39 1.70 -2.95
CA LEU A 214 -14.27 2.86 -3.09
C LEU A 214 -13.86 3.82 -4.22
N ARG A 215 -12.62 3.72 -4.73
CA ARG A 215 -12.11 4.62 -5.78
C ARG A 215 -12.58 4.24 -7.18
N ASP A 216 -12.83 2.96 -7.44
CA ASP A 216 -13.28 2.51 -8.76
C ASP A 216 -14.73 2.92 -9.07
N ASP A 217 -15.55 3.24 -8.06
CA ASP A 217 -16.88 3.83 -8.27
C ASP A 217 -16.84 5.33 -8.54
N ALA A 218 -15.81 6.02 -8.04
CA ALA A 218 -15.71 7.48 -8.10
C ALA A 218 -15.06 7.98 -9.39
N ALA A 219 -14.47 7.10 -10.20
CA ALA A 219 -13.95 7.47 -11.51
C ALA A 219 -15.13 7.74 -12.47
N PRO A 220 -15.32 8.98 -12.97
CA PRO A 220 -16.32 9.22 -14.00
C PRO A 220 -15.95 8.36 -15.21
N ARG A 221 -16.81 7.40 -15.56
CA ARG A 221 -16.67 6.65 -16.81
C ARG A 221 -16.55 7.66 -17.93
N ALA A 222 -15.37 7.74 -18.55
CA ALA A 222 -15.18 8.55 -19.74
C ALA A 222 -16.22 8.07 -20.76
N ALA A 223 -17.15 8.97 -21.12
CA ALA A 223 -18.06 8.71 -22.22
C ALA A 223 -17.22 8.33 -23.45
N PRO A 224 -17.65 7.34 -24.26
CA PRO A 224 -16.94 7.01 -25.49
C PRO A 224 -16.81 8.28 -26.32
N SER A 225 -15.56 8.72 -26.54
CA SER A 225 -15.26 9.87 -27.37
C SER A 225 -15.67 9.54 -28.79
N ASP A 226 -16.80 10.06 -29.25
CA ASP A 226 -17.08 10.14 -30.67
C ASP A 226 -15.92 10.91 -31.33
N PRO A 227 -15.30 10.38 -32.40
CA PRO A 227 -14.24 11.09 -33.09
C PRO A 227 -14.81 12.40 -33.64
N PRO A 228 -14.08 13.53 -33.52
CA PRO A 228 -14.57 14.79 -34.05
C PRO A 228 -14.65 14.69 -35.58
N HIS A 229 -15.87 14.62 -36.11
CA HIS A 229 -16.14 14.91 -37.50
C HIS A 229 -15.97 16.41 -37.73
N ASP A 230 -15.14 16.74 -38.72
CA ASP A 230 -15.01 18.02 -39.41
C ASP A 230 -14.38 19.19 -38.63
N ALA A 231 -13.04 19.29 -38.74
CA ALA A 231 -12.33 20.55 -38.61
C ALA A 231 -11.71 20.92 -39.98
N PRO A 232 -12.13 22.03 -40.63
CA PRO A 232 -11.42 22.56 -41.80
C PRO A 232 -10.10 23.24 -41.37
N PRO A 233 -9.09 23.34 -42.26
CA PRO A 233 -7.76 23.82 -41.89
C PRO A 233 -7.73 25.34 -41.70
N ASP A 234 -7.30 25.78 -40.52
CA ASP A 234 -7.03 27.18 -40.20
C ASP A 234 -5.70 27.67 -40.80
N VAL A 235 -5.78 28.86 -41.38
CA VAL A 235 -4.69 29.68 -41.93
C VAL A 235 -3.94 30.37 -40.78
N PRO A 236 -2.59 30.48 -40.79
CA PRO A 236 -1.88 31.20 -39.74
C PRO A 236 -1.84 32.71 -40.03
N PRO A 237 -1.99 33.61 -39.03
CA PRO A 237 -1.62 35.00 -39.19
C PRO A 237 -0.16 35.24 -38.78
N ALA A 238 0.47 36.12 -39.57
CA ALA A 238 1.80 36.65 -39.42
C ALA A 238 1.98 37.52 -38.16
N GLY A 239 3.23 37.61 -37.70
CA GLY A 239 3.60 38.26 -36.44
C GLY A 239 3.59 39.79 -36.43
N THR A 240 3.95 40.34 -35.26
CA THR A 240 4.63 41.63 -35.12
C THR A 240 5.24 41.75 -33.72
N GLU A 241 6.49 42.23 -33.68
CA GLU A 241 7.30 42.64 -32.53
C GLU A 241 6.57 43.72 -31.70
N THR A 242 6.79 43.98 -30.40
CA THR A 242 8.02 44.56 -29.81
C THR A 242 7.82 44.73 -28.28
N ALA A 243 8.88 44.59 -27.47
CA ALA A 243 8.95 44.98 -26.05
C ALA A 243 9.22 46.50 -25.88
N PRO A 244 9.10 47.14 -24.68
CA PRO A 244 10.20 47.10 -23.69
C PRO A 244 9.88 47.33 -22.17
N SER A 245 10.81 46.81 -21.34
CA SER A 245 11.44 47.37 -20.11
C SER A 245 10.68 47.76 -18.82
N GLY A 246 11.09 47.12 -17.70
CA GLY A 246 11.13 47.69 -16.33
C GLY A 246 10.88 46.67 -15.20
N PRO A 247 11.75 46.49 -14.18
CA PRO A 247 11.55 45.50 -13.12
C PRO A 247 10.89 46.07 -11.85
N PRO A 248 9.87 45.42 -11.27
CA PRO A 248 9.43 45.67 -9.90
C PRO A 248 9.72 44.48 -8.94
N PRO A 249 9.60 44.68 -7.62
CA PRO A 249 10.53 44.14 -6.64
C PRO A 249 10.20 42.72 -6.14
N ALA A 250 11.23 42.06 -5.61
CA ALA A 250 11.16 40.75 -4.96
C ALA A 250 10.15 40.75 -3.80
N ARG A 251 9.07 39.97 -3.97
CA ARG A 251 8.25 39.49 -2.85
C ARG A 251 8.66 38.05 -2.52
N PRO A 252 8.69 37.69 -1.22
CA PRO A 252 9.00 36.33 -0.81
C PRO A 252 7.87 35.42 -1.30
N THR A 253 8.17 34.51 -2.23
CA THR A 253 7.27 33.42 -2.58
C THR A 253 7.26 32.43 -1.43
N ALA A 254 6.23 32.57 -0.59
CA ALA A 254 5.67 31.43 0.14
C ALA A 254 5.54 30.26 -0.86
N GLY A 255 6.04 29.09 -0.47
CA GLY A 255 6.11 27.91 -1.32
C GLY A 255 4.78 27.62 -1.99
N THR A 256 4.71 27.94 -3.27
CA THR A 256 3.69 27.44 -4.18
C THR A 256 3.96 25.94 -4.30
N GLN A 257 3.24 25.14 -3.52
CA GLN A 257 3.06 23.72 -3.83
C GLN A 257 2.47 23.67 -5.23
N SER A 258 3.28 23.23 -6.20
CA SER A 258 2.78 22.86 -7.52
C SER A 258 1.80 21.69 -7.34
N PRO A 259 0.59 21.75 -7.91
CA PRO A 259 -0.36 20.65 -7.90
C PRO A 259 0.00 19.70 -9.05
N ASP A 260 1.19 19.13 -9.02
CA ASP A 260 1.54 18.02 -9.91
C ASP A 260 1.10 16.73 -9.23
N GLY A 261 0.51 15.82 -10.00
CA GLY A 261 -0.14 14.58 -9.53
C GLY A 261 0.75 13.74 -8.61
N PRO A 262 0.20 12.75 -7.90
CA PRO A 262 0.98 12.00 -6.92
C PRO A 262 2.12 11.29 -7.64
N GLU A 263 3.33 11.86 -7.61
CA GLU A 263 4.55 11.08 -7.76
C GLU A 263 4.41 9.99 -6.71
N ALA A 264 4.16 8.78 -7.19
CA ALA A 264 4.07 7.62 -6.32
C ALA A 264 5.41 7.61 -5.57
N CYS A 265 5.36 7.84 -4.27
CA CYS A 265 6.55 7.85 -3.43
C CYS A 265 6.41 6.76 -2.38
N LEU A 266 7.55 6.20 -1.99
CA LEU A 266 7.62 5.33 -0.83
C LEU A 266 7.34 6.19 0.40
N VAL A 267 6.50 5.71 1.31
CA VAL A 267 6.18 6.46 2.53
C VAL A 267 6.83 5.77 3.71
N LEU A 268 7.78 6.47 4.36
CA LEU A 268 8.36 6.09 5.63
C LEU A 268 7.59 6.72 6.78
N ARG A 269 7.14 5.88 7.71
CA ARG A 269 6.46 6.29 8.94
C ARG A 269 7.27 5.93 10.18
N ARG A 270 7.33 6.86 11.13
CA ARG A 270 7.80 6.65 12.52
C ARG A 270 7.05 7.56 13.48
N GLY A 271 6.25 6.97 14.35
CA GLY A 271 5.24 7.68 15.12
C GLY A 271 4.28 8.41 14.18
N LEU A 272 4.14 9.72 14.39
CA LEU A 272 3.35 10.60 13.52
C LEU A 272 4.14 11.12 12.32
N THR A 273 5.46 11.00 12.32
CA THR A 273 6.32 11.51 11.25
C THR A 273 6.15 10.68 9.98
N VAL A 274 6.02 11.39 8.86
CA VAL A 274 5.90 10.84 7.50
C VAL A 274 6.99 11.46 6.65
N LEU A 275 7.77 10.62 5.97
CA LEU A 275 8.81 11.06 5.06
C LEU A 275 8.66 10.33 3.72
N PRO A 276 8.65 11.03 2.59
CA PRO A 276 8.79 10.38 1.30
C PRO A 276 10.22 9.81 1.17
N LEU A 277 10.34 8.59 0.64
CA LEU A 277 11.60 8.01 0.21
C LEU A 277 11.58 7.85 -1.31
N ALA A 278 12.74 8.00 -1.93
CA ALA A 278 12.88 7.76 -3.36
C ALA A 278 12.88 6.24 -3.63
N PRO A 279 12.19 5.76 -4.67
CA PRO A 279 12.37 4.38 -5.11
C PRO A 279 13.80 4.18 -5.63
N ASP A 280 14.30 2.94 -5.60
CA ASP A 280 15.64 2.64 -6.12
C ASP A 280 15.65 2.81 -7.66
N PRO A 281 16.35 3.82 -8.20
CA PRO A 281 16.31 4.11 -9.63
C PRO A 281 16.99 3.03 -10.48
N ARG A 282 17.68 2.07 -9.85
CA ARG A 282 18.44 1.02 -10.55
C ARG A 282 17.67 -0.29 -10.70
N CYS A 283 16.45 -0.38 -10.20
CA CYS A 283 15.66 -1.60 -10.24
C CYS A 283 14.38 -1.40 -11.04
N LEU A 284 14.01 -2.37 -11.90
CA LEU A 284 12.78 -2.31 -12.69
C LEU A 284 11.50 -2.22 -11.84
N CYS A 285 11.54 -2.65 -10.58
CA CYS A 285 10.43 -2.46 -9.64
C CYS A 285 10.12 -0.97 -9.37
N SER A 286 11.04 -0.05 -9.66
CA SER A 286 10.78 1.40 -9.55
C SER A 286 9.99 1.98 -10.72
N LEU A 287 9.84 1.24 -11.83
CA LEU A 287 8.96 1.65 -12.94
C LEU A 287 7.50 1.74 -12.52
N ALA A 288 7.11 1.00 -11.47
CA ALA A 288 5.79 1.08 -10.86
C ALA A 288 5.46 2.48 -10.29
N PHE A 289 6.47 3.35 -10.16
CA PHE A 289 6.34 4.69 -9.61
C PHE A 289 6.36 5.78 -10.68
N THR A 290 6.71 5.46 -11.92
CA THR A 290 6.90 6.45 -13.00
C THR A 290 5.64 6.75 -13.81
N GLY A 291 4.50 6.09 -13.51
CA GLY A 291 3.22 6.35 -14.18
C GLY A 291 3.26 6.16 -15.71
N LEU A 292 4.17 5.31 -16.19
CA LEU A 292 4.36 4.98 -17.62
C LEU A 292 3.58 3.73 -18.00
#